data_AF-A0A7W1QC51-F1
#
_entry.id   AF-A0A7W1QC51-F1
#
_cell.length_a   1.000
_cell.length_b   1.000
_cell.length_c   1.000
_cell.angle_alpha   90.00
_cell.angle_beta   90.00
_cell.angle_gamma   90.00
#
_symmetry.space_group_name_H-M   'P 1'
#
loop_
_entity.id
_entity.type
_entity.pdbx_description
1 polymer ?
#
loop_
_entity_poly.entity_id
_entity_poly.type
_entity_poly.pdbx_seq_one_letter_code
_entity_poly.pdbx_strand_id
1 'polypeptide(L)'
;MPERQQTHEPFERRLKGRLSAGLLLGVLVGGILGVVVGFLAFDGRGPAIVACGLGGVIAGLLYGTLVGSFAALESPDPGREPSDTPHPLSEPAIDEEDETDLSERRKGTGTP
;
A
#
# COMPACT_ATOMS: atom_id res chain seq x y z
N MET A 1 12.32 7.00 -24.18
CA MET A 1 11.33 6.10 -23.57
C MET A 1 11.12 6.48 -22.10
N PRO A 2 10.04 7.19 -21.75
CA PRO A 2 9.66 7.37 -20.36
C PRO A 2 8.17 7.03 -20.13
N GLU A 3 7.84 5.81 -19.71
CA GLU A 3 6.45 5.51 -19.29
C GLU A 3 6.43 4.36 -18.28
N ARG A 4 6.66 4.71 -17.00
CA ARG A 4 6.50 3.80 -15.83
C ARG A 4 6.15 4.58 -14.56
N GLN A 5 5.10 5.43 -14.56
CA GLN A 5 4.78 6.24 -13.37
C GLN A 5 3.31 6.34 -12.92
N GLN A 6 2.32 5.71 -13.57
CA GLN A 6 0.92 6.11 -13.34
C GLN A 6 0.01 5.19 -12.49
N THR A 7 0.49 4.12 -11.86
CA THR A 7 -0.41 3.16 -11.15
C THR A 7 -0.39 3.20 -9.61
N HIS A 8 0.46 4.01 -8.96
CA HIS A 8 0.65 3.94 -7.50
C HIS A 8 -0.26 4.86 -6.66
N GLU A 9 -0.90 5.88 -7.26
CA GLU A 9 -1.55 6.95 -6.50
C GLU A 9 -2.77 6.55 -5.62
N PRO A 10 -3.69 5.66 -6.04
CA PRO A 10 -4.89 5.38 -5.23
C PRO A 10 -4.59 4.45 -4.05
N PHE A 11 -3.63 3.54 -4.19
CA PHE A 11 -3.18 2.64 -3.11
C PHE A 11 -2.36 3.38 -2.05
N GLU A 12 -1.48 4.28 -2.48
CA GLU A 12 -0.69 5.10 -1.55
C GLU A 12 -1.58 5.99 -0.68
N ARG A 13 -2.65 6.59 -1.22
CA ARG A 13 -3.58 7.40 -0.42
C ARG A 13 -4.27 6.60 0.68
N ARG A 14 -4.73 5.38 0.38
CA ARG A 14 -5.42 4.52 1.36
C ARG A 14 -4.46 3.98 2.42
N LEU A 15 -3.27 3.58 1.99
CA LEU A 15 -2.22 3.11 2.89
C LEU A 15 -1.73 4.24 3.82
N LYS A 16 -1.53 5.44 3.27
CA LYS A 16 -1.08 6.62 4.02
C LYS A 16 -2.13 7.13 5.01
N GLY A 17 -3.42 7.06 4.67
CA GLY A 17 -4.52 7.43 5.56
C GLY A 17 -4.74 6.46 6.73
N ARG A 18 -4.57 5.16 6.52
CA ARG A 18 -4.73 4.15 7.59
C ARG A 18 -3.50 4.02 8.47
N LEU A 19 -2.30 4.13 7.89
CA LEU A 19 -1.05 4.12 8.63
C LEU A 19 -0.92 5.38 9.51
N SER A 20 -1.37 6.54 9.02
CA SER A 20 -1.42 7.77 9.83
C SER A 20 -2.41 7.66 10.99
N ALA A 21 -3.56 7.00 10.81
CA ALA A 21 -4.53 6.76 11.87
C ALA A 21 -3.94 5.88 12.99
N GLY A 22 -3.23 4.79 12.65
CA GLY A 22 -2.54 3.95 13.63
C GLY A 22 -1.45 4.71 14.39
N LEU A 23 -0.73 5.61 13.70
CA LEU A 23 0.32 6.45 14.28
C LEU A 23 -0.27 7.48 15.26
N LEU A 24 -1.35 8.18 14.88
CA LEU A 24 -2.06 9.13 15.73
C LEU A 24 -2.62 8.46 16.99
N LEU A 25 -3.28 7.31 16.83
CA LEU A 25 -3.84 6.57 17.96
C LEU A 25 -2.73 6.06 18.89
N GLY A 26 -1.63 5.58 18.30
CA GLY A 26 -0.43 5.15 19.04
C GLY A 26 0.17 6.26 19.90
N VAL A 27 0.37 7.47 19.34
CA VAL A 27 0.86 8.63 20.09
C VAL A 27 -0.08 8.99 21.23
N LEU A 28 -1.39 9.03 20.96
CA LEU A 28 -2.39 9.47 21.93
C LEU A 28 -2.48 8.50 23.12
N VAL A 29 -2.63 7.21 22.83
CA VAL A 29 -2.74 6.16 23.85
C VAL A 29 -1.42 6.02 24.61
N GLY A 30 -0.29 5.96 23.89
CA GLY A 30 1.04 5.84 24.48
C GLY A 30 1.40 7.03 25.36
N GLY A 31 1.12 8.25 24.93
CA GLY A 31 1.37 9.46 25.70
C GLY A 31 0.53 9.53 26.97
N ILE A 32 -0.78 9.24 26.90
CA ILE A 32 -1.67 9.22 28.07
C ILE A 32 -1.20 8.19 29.08
N LEU A 33 -0.96 6.94 28.65
CA LEU A 33 -0.46 5.88 29.53
C LEU A 33 0.91 6.23 30.13
N GLY A 34 1.82 6.77 29.33
CA GLY A 34 3.14 7.20 29.80
C GLY A 34 3.07 8.25 30.89
N VAL A 35 2.20 9.27 30.72
CA VAL A 35 1.99 10.32 31.73
C VAL A 35 1.35 9.75 33.00
N VAL A 36 0.32 8.91 32.86
CA VAL A 36 -0.36 8.27 34.01
C VAL A 36 0.61 7.40 34.80
N VAL A 37 1.40 6.55 34.12
CA VAL A 37 2.42 5.71 34.75
C VAL A 37 3.50 6.57 35.39
N GLY A 38 3.98 7.62 34.71
CA GLY A 38 4.98 8.53 35.26
C GLY A 38 4.50 9.24 36.52
N PHE A 39 3.22 9.64 36.56
CA PHE A 39 2.63 10.27 37.73
C PHE A 39 2.53 9.31 38.92
N LEU A 40 2.03 8.07 38.69
CA LEU A 40 1.84 7.04 39.70
C LEU A 40 3.15 6.46 40.24
N ALA A 41 4.14 6.23 39.37
CA ALA A 41 5.37 5.54 39.74
C ALA A 41 6.43 6.44 40.39
N PHE A 42 6.36 7.75 40.16
CA PHE A 42 7.38 8.72 40.60
C PHE A 42 6.82 9.83 41.48
N ASP A 43 5.67 9.62 42.13
CA ASP A 43 5.04 10.56 43.06
C ASP A 43 4.93 11.99 42.50
N GLY A 44 4.56 12.10 41.23
CA GLY A 44 4.36 13.41 40.62
C GLY A 44 5.65 14.17 40.24
N ARG A 45 6.84 13.56 40.31
CA ARG A 45 8.10 14.23 39.93
C ARG A 45 8.07 14.61 38.44
N GLY A 46 7.97 15.93 38.18
CA GLY A 46 7.89 16.52 36.85
C GLY A 46 8.81 15.91 35.77
N PRO A 47 10.14 15.81 35.99
CA PRO A 47 11.04 15.26 34.97
C PRO A 47 10.79 13.76 34.68
N ALA A 48 10.36 12.98 35.69
CA ALA A 48 10.05 11.57 35.50
C ALA A 48 8.74 11.38 34.72
N ILE A 49 7.73 12.22 34.98
CA ILE A 49 6.48 12.24 34.19
C ILE A 49 6.77 12.53 32.72
N VAL A 50 7.59 13.54 32.44
CA VAL A 50 7.96 13.91 31.07
C VAL A 50 8.72 12.78 30.38
N ALA A 51 9.69 12.14 31.07
CA ALA A 51 10.42 11.00 30.53
C ALA A 51 9.51 9.80 30.23
N CYS A 52 8.59 9.47 31.15
CA CYS A 52 7.61 8.40 30.93
C CYS A 52 6.60 8.73 29.83
N GLY A 53 6.16 9.98 29.71
CA GLY A 53 5.32 10.44 28.61
C GLY A 53 6.02 10.25 27.25
N LEU A 54 7.28 10.70 27.13
CA LEU A 54 8.09 10.49 25.94
C LEU A 54 8.30 9.00 25.62
N GLY A 55 8.65 8.20 26.62
CA GLY A 55 8.78 6.75 26.47
C GLY A 55 7.47 6.09 26.02
N GLY A 56 6.35 6.51 26.59
CA GLY A 56 5.01 6.07 26.23
C GLY A 56 4.65 6.44 24.79
N VAL A 57 4.95 7.66 24.34
CA VAL A 57 4.76 8.07 22.93
C VAL A 57 5.58 7.20 21.99
N ILE A 58 6.86 6.94 22.29
CA ILE A 58 7.72 6.10 21.45
C ILE A 58 7.18 4.67 21.38
N ALA A 59 6.82 4.09 22.53
CA ALA A 59 6.24 2.74 22.57
C ALA A 59 4.89 2.67 21.84
N GLY A 60 4.03 3.67 22.03
CA GLY A 60 2.75 3.79 21.37
C GLY A 60 2.88 3.97 19.85
N LEU A 61 3.88 4.72 19.39
CA LEU A 61 4.22 4.84 17.98
C LEU A 61 4.61 3.48 17.40
N LEU A 62 5.54 2.76 18.03
CA LEU A 62 5.98 1.44 17.57
C LEU A 62 4.83 0.44 17.52
N TYR A 63 3.99 0.42 18.55
CA TYR A 63 2.82 -0.47 18.59
C TYR A 63 1.75 -0.05 17.58
N GLY A 64 1.45 1.24 17.48
CA GLY A 64 0.45 1.80 16.57
C GLY A 64 0.82 1.61 15.10
N THR A 65 2.10 1.70 14.74
CA THR A 65 2.55 1.37 13.38
C THR A 65 2.43 -0.12 13.09
N LEU A 66 2.79 -0.99 14.03
CA LEU A 66 2.61 -2.44 13.87
C LEU A 66 1.12 -2.78 13.67
N VAL A 67 0.25 -2.36 14.58
CA VAL A 67 -1.19 -2.65 14.50
C VAL A 67 -1.82 -1.99 13.27
N GLY A 68 -1.47 -0.74 12.96
CA GLY A 68 -1.96 -0.03 11.78
C GLY A 68 -1.53 -0.69 10.47
N SER A 69 -0.34 -1.31 10.44
CA SER A 69 0.13 -2.06 9.27
C SER A 69 -0.68 -3.33 9.04
N PHE A 70 -1.08 -4.03 10.11
CA PHE A 70 -1.94 -5.22 10.00
C PHE A 70 -3.39 -4.85 9.67
N ALA A 71 -3.92 -3.76 10.21
CA ALA A 71 -5.26 -3.25 9.88
C ALA A 71 -5.38 -2.79 8.40
N ALA A 72 -4.25 -2.53 7.73
CA ALA A 72 -4.23 -2.21 6.31
C ALA A 72 -4.44 -3.44 5.40
N LEU A 73 -4.33 -4.66 5.94
CA LEU A 73 -4.56 -5.92 5.20
C LEU A 73 -6.02 -6.38 5.24
N GLU A 74 -6.91 -5.62 5.89
CA GLU A 74 -8.32 -5.96 5.96
C GLU A 74 -8.95 -5.85 4.57
N SER A 75 -9.46 -7.00 4.11
CA SER A 75 -9.97 -7.30 2.77
C SER A 75 -10.82 -6.17 2.19
N PRO A 76 -10.73 -5.91 0.86
CA PRO A 76 -11.66 -5.02 0.17
C PRO A 76 -13.11 -5.38 0.50
N ASP A 77 -13.93 -4.34 0.60
CA ASP A 77 -15.37 -4.30 0.90
C ASP A 77 -16.12 -5.58 0.42
N PRO A 78 -16.85 -6.30 1.30
CA PRO A 78 -17.51 -7.58 1.00
C PRO A 78 -18.79 -7.40 0.15
N GLY A 79 -18.68 -6.64 -0.93
CA GLY A 79 -19.76 -6.34 -1.86
C GLY A 79 -19.31 -5.77 -3.22
N ARG A 80 -18.00 -5.68 -3.48
CA ARG A 80 -17.48 -5.32 -4.81
C ARG A 80 -16.94 -6.56 -5.50
N GLU A 81 -17.52 -6.89 -6.64
CA GLU A 81 -17.07 -8.03 -7.45
C GLU A 81 -15.65 -7.76 -7.99
N PRO A 82 -14.76 -8.78 -8.00
CA PRO A 82 -13.38 -8.65 -8.49
C PRO A 82 -13.24 -8.16 -9.94
N SER A 83 -14.31 -8.16 -10.73
CA SER A 83 -14.37 -7.68 -12.12
C SER A 83 -14.29 -6.16 -12.27
N ASP A 84 -14.55 -5.39 -11.21
CA ASP A 84 -14.53 -3.92 -11.25
C ASP A 84 -13.12 -3.32 -11.04
N THR A 85 -12.11 -4.15 -10.80
CA THR A 85 -10.72 -3.69 -10.81
C THR A 85 -10.25 -3.74 -12.26
N PRO A 86 -9.86 -2.60 -12.90
CA PRO A 86 -9.33 -2.63 -14.25
C PRO A 86 -8.13 -3.59 -14.26
N HIS A 87 -8.29 -4.72 -14.92
CA HIS A 87 -7.27 -5.75 -14.98
C HIS A 87 -6.12 -5.18 -15.82
N PRO A 88 -4.92 -4.96 -15.23
CA PRO A 88 -3.81 -4.30 -15.94
C PRO A 88 -3.16 -5.19 -17.02
N LEU A 89 -3.82 -6.29 -17.39
CA LEU A 89 -3.32 -7.31 -18.32
C LEU A 89 -4.33 -7.67 -19.41
N SER A 90 -5.31 -6.80 -19.69
CA SER A 90 -6.42 -7.10 -20.62
C SER A 90 -6.09 -6.96 -22.11
N GLU A 91 -4.87 -6.60 -22.48
CA GLU A 91 -4.47 -6.52 -23.90
C GLU A 91 -3.14 -7.23 -24.12
N PRO A 92 -3.13 -8.50 -24.54
CA PRO A 92 -2.03 -8.97 -25.35
C PRO A 92 -2.24 -8.35 -26.73
N ALA A 93 -1.45 -7.33 -27.07
CA ALA A 93 -1.27 -6.91 -28.46
C ALA A 93 -0.51 -8.02 -29.20
N ILE A 94 -1.21 -9.12 -29.50
CA ILE A 94 -0.79 -10.07 -30.51
C ILE A 94 -1.39 -9.52 -31.79
N ASP A 95 -0.61 -8.70 -32.50
CA ASP A 95 -0.82 -8.56 -33.93
C ASP A 95 -0.51 -9.95 -34.51
N GLU A 96 -1.57 -10.69 -34.87
CA GLU A 96 -1.44 -11.83 -35.76
C GLU A 96 -0.88 -11.27 -37.07
N GLU A 97 0.44 -11.42 -37.29
CA GLU A 97 1.04 -11.18 -38.59
C GLU A 97 0.38 -12.16 -39.57
N ASP A 98 -0.56 -11.61 -40.35
CA ASP A 98 -1.21 -12.24 -41.49
C ASP A 98 -0.12 -12.94 -42.31
N GLU A 99 -0.12 -14.28 -42.30
CA GLU A 99 0.79 -15.10 -43.09
C GLU A 99 0.57 -14.72 -44.56
N THR A 100 1.44 -13.83 -45.06
CA THR A 100 1.43 -13.45 -46.46
C THR A 100 1.83 -14.67 -47.25
N ASP A 101 0.82 -15.23 -47.89
CA ASP A 101 0.80 -16.33 -48.84
C ASP A 101 1.99 -16.27 -49.81
N LEU A 102 3.10 -16.90 -49.42
CA LEU A 102 4.29 -17.08 -50.26
C LEU A 102 4.12 -18.21 -51.28
N SER A 103 2.90 -18.73 -51.49
CA SER A 103 2.67 -19.82 -52.45
C SER A 103 2.49 -19.36 -53.90
N GLU A 104 2.30 -18.05 -54.16
CA GLU A 104 1.99 -17.56 -55.51
C GLU A 104 3.17 -17.06 -56.36
N ARG A 105 4.43 -17.24 -55.92
CA ARG A 105 5.63 -16.87 -56.73
C ARG A 105 6.37 -18.06 -57.35
N ARG A 106 5.72 -19.22 -57.44
CA ARG A 106 6.27 -20.44 -58.07
C ARG A 106 5.32 -21.09 -59.09
N LYS A 107 4.62 -20.30 -59.92
CA LYS A 107 3.99 -20.79 -61.15
C LYS A 107 4.03 -19.72 -62.25
N GLY A 108 4.72 -20.04 -63.34
CA GLY A 108 4.78 -19.24 -64.58
C GLY A 108 5.89 -18.21 -64.54
N THR A 109 7.10 -18.49 -65.04
CA THR A 109 7.36 -18.53 -66.48
C THR A 109 8.38 -19.60 -66.82
N GLY A 110 7.87 -20.80 -67.12
CA GLY A 110 8.55 -21.74 -67.98
C GLY A 110 7.86 -21.74 -69.33
N THR A 111 8.67 -21.85 -70.38
CA THR A 111 8.39 -22.18 -71.79
C THR A 111 8.10 -21.02 -72.75
N PRO A 112 8.42 -21.17 -74.05
CA PRO A 112 9.24 -22.18 -74.76
C PRO A 112 10.55 -21.63 -75.37
#